data_AF-A0A7C7UF85-F1
#
_entry.id   AF-A0A7C7UF85-F1
#
_cell.length_a   1.000
_cell.length_b   1.000
_cell.length_c   1.000
_cell.angle_alpha   90.00
_cell.angle_beta   90.00
_cell.angle_gamma   90.00
#
_symmetry.space_group_name_H-M   'P 1'
#
loop_
_entity.id
_entity.type
_entity.pdbx_description
1 polymer ?
#
loop_
_entity_poly.entity_id
_entity_poly.type
_entity_poly.pdbx_seq_one_letter_code
_entity_poly.pdbx_strand_id
1 'polypeptide(L)'
;MNPRVQREIADYSAERWIAIHCDKTDDRGRKLLVRYSRKTRKPLKVKEPSDILRLMETFQRLMPRSIYATANLYGKLESEDDVAFIDNVIACTPTWDIDNELGAWEATREAAKEIVKFLAENGVSESVYVKFTGRGAHVQVHPYAFSPEVRAKHNPLDLAYALVEYIRGKLQPRFIELAVRLKAESLRVDNEMDFQRLFVCPLSVHKQLNMVSVCLDPERLDDFTPEEARLGRVKRHWEGWRNHRVGEADALAVKAYNLVGGYPGTYGKPRRRKHPPLEKQIWSFLQKVEED
;
A
#
# COMPACT_ATOMS: atom_id res chain seq x y z
N MET A 1 -21.72 2.04 12.22
CA MET A 1 -20.93 1.27 11.24
C MET A 1 -20.94 -0.20 11.64
N ASN A 2 -20.98 -1.15 10.69
CA ASN A 2 -21.02 -2.59 11.00
C ASN A 2 -19.74 -3.02 11.78
N PRO A 3 -19.85 -3.74 12.92
CA PRO A 3 -18.69 -4.17 13.72
C PRO A 3 -17.66 -5.01 12.95
N ARG A 4 -18.11 -5.85 12.00
CA ARG A 4 -17.22 -6.63 11.12
C ARG A 4 -16.35 -5.72 10.28
N VAL A 5 -16.93 -4.67 9.68
CA VAL A 5 -16.20 -3.69 8.86
C VAL A 5 -15.18 -2.93 9.70
N GLN A 6 -15.56 -2.53 10.93
CA GLN A 6 -14.64 -1.85 11.84
C GLN A 6 -13.43 -2.73 12.18
N ARG A 7 -13.65 -4.02 12.47
CA ARG A 7 -12.57 -4.99 12.73
C ARG A 7 -11.67 -5.18 11.51
N GLU A 8 -12.23 -5.44 10.34
CA GLU A 8 -11.46 -5.64 9.11
C GLU A 8 -10.55 -4.45 8.77
N ILE A 9 -11.10 -3.23 8.86
CA ILE A 9 -10.31 -2.03 8.59
C ILE A 9 -9.26 -1.82 9.69
N ALA A 10 -9.59 -2.03 10.96
CA ALA A 10 -8.65 -1.85 12.06
C ALA A 10 -7.48 -2.84 11.99
N ASP A 11 -7.76 -4.13 11.77
CA ASP A 11 -6.74 -5.17 11.64
C ASP A 11 -5.82 -4.88 10.45
N TYR A 12 -6.40 -4.51 9.29
CA TYR A 12 -5.58 -4.15 8.12
C TYR A 12 -4.80 -2.86 8.37
N SER A 13 -5.26 -1.95 9.22
CA SER A 13 -4.60 -0.67 9.47
C SER A 13 -3.63 -0.69 10.65
N ALA A 14 -3.51 -1.82 11.36
CA ALA A 14 -2.59 -1.96 12.48
C ALA A 14 -1.16 -1.59 12.05
N GLU A 15 -0.52 -0.73 12.84
CA GLU A 15 0.85 -0.21 12.61
C GLU A 15 1.07 0.55 11.29
N ARG A 16 0.00 0.81 10.53
CA ARG A 16 0.06 1.55 9.27
C ARG A 16 -0.36 3.00 9.47
N TRP A 17 0.17 3.86 8.62
CA TRP A 17 -0.30 5.24 8.50
C TRP A 17 -1.56 5.26 7.64
N ILE A 18 -2.64 5.84 8.17
CA ILE A 18 -3.95 5.82 7.55
C ILE A 18 -4.24 7.13 6.83
N ALA A 19 -4.99 7.05 5.75
CA ALA A 19 -5.58 8.19 5.09
C ALA A 19 -7.10 8.02 4.93
N ILE A 20 -7.84 9.12 5.09
CA ILE A 20 -9.28 9.16 4.88
C ILE A 20 -9.52 10.06 3.67
N HIS A 21 -10.05 9.47 2.61
CA HIS A 21 -10.47 10.19 1.44
C HIS A 21 -11.93 10.62 1.60
N CYS A 22 -12.18 11.89 1.34
CA CYS A 22 -13.41 12.60 1.65
C CYS A 22 -14.10 13.09 0.37
N ASP A 23 -15.42 13.13 0.35
CA ASP A 23 -16.20 13.64 -0.79
C ASP A 23 -16.22 15.16 -0.85
N LYS A 24 -15.93 15.86 0.26
CA LYS A 24 -15.69 17.30 0.22
C LYS A 24 -14.42 17.62 -0.56
N THR A 25 -14.47 18.70 -1.34
CA THR A 25 -13.37 19.18 -2.17
C THR A 25 -12.67 20.40 -1.56
N ASP A 26 -11.42 20.63 -1.98
CA ASP A 26 -10.72 21.90 -1.79
C ASP A 26 -11.20 22.99 -2.77
N ASP A 27 -10.63 24.19 -2.67
CA ASP A 27 -10.97 25.34 -3.52
C ASP A 27 -10.63 25.11 -5.01
N ARG A 28 -9.87 24.07 -5.33
CA ARG A 28 -9.52 23.65 -6.70
C ARG A 28 -10.38 22.48 -7.18
N GLY A 29 -11.44 22.12 -6.45
CA GLY A 29 -12.34 21.02 -6.80
C GLY A 29 -11.75 19.63 -6.57
N ARG A 30 -10.59 19.49 -5.91
CA ARG A 30 -9.96 18.19 -5.63
C ARG A 30 -10.51 17.62 -4.34
N LYS A 31 -10.87 16.33 -4.35
CA LYS A 31 -11.32 15.62 -3.15
C LYS A 31 -10.23 15.62 -2.06
N LEU A 32 -10.65 15.82 -0.81
CA LEU A 32 -9.73 15.95 0.31
C LEU A 32 -9.20 14.57 0.75
N LEU A 33 -7.89 14.49 1.00
CA LEU A 33 -7.25 13.32 1.61
C LEU A 33 -6.66 13.73 2.96
N VAL A 34 -7.24 13.22 4.05
CA VAL A 34 -6.80 13.52 5.41
C VAL A 34 -5.85 12.43 5.87
N ARG A 35 -4.59 12.80 6.16
CA ARG A 35 -3.56 11.86 6.67
C ARG A 35 -3.05 12.22 8.07
N TYR A 36 -3.41 13.39 8.59
CA TYR A 36 -2.93 13.90 9.87
C TYR A 36 -4.08 14.42 10.72
N SER A 37 -3.94 14.30 12.04
CA SER A 37 -4.80 14.99 13.00
C SER A 37 -4.67 16.50 12.83
N ARG A 38 -5.80 17.19 12.72
CA ARG A 38 -5.82 18.67 12.60
C ARG A 38 -5.23 19.36 13.82
N LYS A 39 -5.45 18.81 15.02
CA LYS A 39 -5.05 19.44 16.29
C LYS A 39 -3.57 19.22 16.60
N THR A 40 -3.09 18.00 16.40
CA THR A 40 -1.76 17.58 16.88
C THR A 40 -0.75 17.40 15.77
N ARG A 41 -1.18 17.48 14.49
CA ARG A 41 -0.37 17.18 13.31
C ARG A 41 0.22 15.76 13.29
N LYS A 42 -0.20 14.88 14.21
CA LYS A 42 0.23 13.48 14.25
C LYS A 42 -0.35 12.68 13.07
N PRO A 43 0.40 11.72 12.50
CA PRO A 43 -0.13 10.77 11.53
C PRO A 43 -1.39 10.07 12.06
N LEU A 44 -2.40 9.92 11.21
CA LEU A 44 -3.58 9.14 11.59
C LEU A 44 -3.23 7.65 11.70
N LYS A 45 -3.73 7.01 12.75
CA LYS A 45 -3.56 5.59 13.03
C LYS A 45 -4.81 5.05 13.72
N VAL A 46 -4.99 3.74 13.65
CA VAL A 46 -6.07 3.01 14.31
C VAL A 46 -5.44 2.01 15.26
N LYS A 47 -5.88 1.99 16.52
CA LYS A 47 -5.42 1.04 17.53
C LYS A 47 -6.46 -0.02 17.81
N GLU A 48 -7.73 0.35 17.75
CA GLU A 48 -8.85 -0.53 18.03
C GLU A 48 -10.00 -0.31 17.03
N PRO A 49 -10.89 -1.30 16.81
CA PRO A 49 -12.02 -1.16 15.90
C PRO A 49 -12.90 0.09 16.13
N SER A 50 -13.08 0.50 17.39
CA SER A 50 -13.90 1.66 17.75
C SER A 50 -13.30 2.99 17.25
N ASP A 51 -11.98 3.05 17.00
CA ASP A 51 -11.34 4.23 16.43
C ASP A 51 -11.86 4.55 15.01
N ILE A 52 -12.29 3.54 14.26
CA ILE A 52 -12.86 3.75 12.93
C ILE A 52 -14.10 4.64 13.03
N LEU A 53 -15.01 4.34 13.95
CA LEU A 53 -16.21 5.14 14.16
C LEU A 53 -15.85 6.56 14.63
N ARG A 54 -14.93 6.68 15.60
CA ARG A 54 -14.45 7.98 16.09
C ARG A 54 -13.85 8.82 14.98
N LEU A 55 -13.09 8.23 14.06
CA LEU A 55 -12.52 8.91 12.90
C LEU A 55 -13.61 9.39 11.94
N MET A 56 -14.61 8.55 11.65
CA MET A 56 -15.74 8.95 10.79
C MET A 56 -16.52 10.12 11.37
N GLU A 57 -16.79 10.11 12.68
CA GLU A 57 -17.46 11.21 13.41
C GLU A 57 -16.60 12.48 13.42
N THR A 58 -15.30 12.35 13.75
CA THR A 58 -14.36 13.47 13.79
C THR A 58 -14.27 14.19 12.45
N PHE A 59 -14.30 13.45 11.35
CA PHE A 59 -14.20 14.00 9.99
C PHE A 59 -15.54 14.11 9.27
N GLN A 60 -16.68 13.92 9.95
CA GLN A 60 -18.01 13.88 9.34
C GLN A 60 -18.31 15.10 8.44
N ARG A 61 -17.87 16.30 8.85
CA ARG A 61 -18.02 17.54 8.06
C ARG A 61 -17.28 17.55 6.72
N LEU A 62 -16.35 16.62 6.52
CA LEU A 62 -15.63 16.42 5.27
C LEU A 62 -16.27 15.31 4.41
N MET A 63 -17.29 14.61 4.92
CA MET A 63 -17.95 13.50 4.25
C MET A 63 -16.93 12.38 3.93
N PRO A 64 -16.39 11.69 4.96
CA PRO A 64 -15.42 10.63 4.76
C PRO A 64 -16.05 9.49 3.95
N ARG A 65 -15.34 9.01 2.93
CA ARG A 65 -15.83 7.99 2.01
C ARG A 65 -15.00 6.71 2.06
N SER A 66 -13.69 6.85 1.95
CA SER A 66 -12.77 5.72 1.80
C SER A 66 -11.65 5.81 2.79
N ILE A 67 -11.25 4.67 3.33
CA ILE A 67 -10.15 4.53 4.27
C ILE A 67 -9.05 3.75 3.55
N TYR A 68 -7.85 4.30 3.62
CA TYR A 68 -6.64 3.76 3.04
C TYR A 68 -5.61 3.56 4.14
N ALA A 69 -4.75 2.57 3.98
CA ALA A 69 -3.58 2.38 4.81
C ALA A 69 -2.34 2.24 3.93
N THR A 70 -1.18 2.63 4.46
CA THR A 70 0.08 2.50 3.74
C THR A 70 0.46 1.06 3.47
N ALA A 71 1.26 0.83 2.42
CA ALA A 71 1.93 -0.46 2.23
C ALA A 71 2.90 -0.77 3.39
N ASN A 72 3.52 0.27 3.94
CA ASN A 72 4.48 0.20 5.03
C ASN A 72 3.81 0.13 6.40
N LEU A 73 4.39 -0.69 7.28
CA LEU A 73 4.17 -0.71 8.72
C LEU A 73 5.33 0.04 9.38
N TYR A 74 5.01 0.82 10.40
CA TYR A 74 5.93 1.73 11.05
C TYR A 74 6.12 1.36 12.52
N GLY A 75 7.38 1.43 13.00
CA GLY A 75 7.67 1.21 14.42
C GLY A 75 7.11 2.32 15.31
N LYS A 76 7.04 3.56 14.78
CA LYS A 76 6.45 4.73 15.44
C LYS A 76 5.55 5.53 14.50
N LEU A 77 4.50 6.13 15.03
CA LEU A 77 3.57 7.00 14.31
C LEU A 77 3.11 8.12 15.25
N GLU A 78 4.05 8.98 15.65
CA GLU A 78 3.84 10.04 16.64
C GLU A 78 4.11 11.45 16.08
N SER A 79 4.78 11.54 14.92
CA SER A 79 5.15 12.80 14.26
C SER A 79 5.20 12.66 12.74
N GLU A 80 5.20 13.77 12.02
CA GLU A 80 5.34 13.77 10.54
C GLU A 80 6.68 13.16 10.09
N ASP A 81 7.72 13.32 10.91
CA ASP A 81 9.05 12.75 10.68
C ASP A 81 9.04 11.21 10.63
N ASP A 82 8.11 10.57 11.33
CA ASP A 82 8.04 9.10 11.40
C ASP A 82 7.63 8.47 10.07
N VAL A 83 6.99 9.23 9.18
CA VAL A 83 6.49 8.77 7.87
C VAL A 83 7.17 9.46 6.69
N ALA A 84 8.11 10.36 6.99
CA ALA A 84 8.88 11.08 5.99
C ALA A 84 10.10 10.29 5.50
N PHE A 85 10.54 9.26 6.25
CA PHE A 85 11.75 8.50 5.97
C PHE A 85 11.54 7.01 6.15
N ILE A 86 12.29 6.22 5.39
CA ILE A 86 12.09 4.76 5.35
C ILE A 86 12.71 4.02 6.53
N ASP A 87 13.56 4.67 7.33
CA ASP A 87 14.28 4.05 8.45
C ASP A 87 13.32 3.54 9.55
N ASN A 88 12.12 4.11 9.62
CA ASN A 88 11.08 3.72 10.58
C ASN A 88 10.14 2.63 10.02
N VAL A 89 10.33 2.20 8.77
CA VAL A 89 9.57 1.11 8.16
C VAL A 89 10.06 -0.22 8.72
N ILE A 90 9.20 -0.91 9.48
CA ILE A 90 9.52 -2.18 10.12
C ILE A 90 9.08 -3.38 9.28
N ALA A 91 8.07 -3.22 8.43
CA ALA A 91 7.64 -4.22 7.47
C ALA A 91 6.92 -3.53 6.31
N CYS A 92 6.78 -4.20 5.17
CA CYS A 92 6.13 -3.65 3.98
C CYS A 92 5.34 -4.75 3.28
N THR A 93 4.11 -4.45 2.86
CA THR A 93 3.25 -5.35 2.08
C THR A 93 3.60 -5.24 0.58
N PRO A 94 4.31 -6.21 -0.03
CA PRO A 94 4.51 -6.24 -1.48
C PRO A 94 3.16 -6.29 -2.18
N THR A 95 2.94 -5.42 -3.15
CA THR A 95 1.65 -5.25 -3.84
C THR A 95 1.85 -5.07 -5.33
N TRP A 96 1.26 -5.95 -6.13
CA TRP A 96 1.07 -5.74 -7.56
C TRP A 96 -0.28 -5.08 -7.77
N ASP A 97 -0.29 -3.89 -8.35
CA ASP A 97 -1.52 -3.19 -8.70
C ASP A 97 -1.93 -3.56 -10.13
N ILE A 98 -3.06 -4.28 -10.25
CA ILE A 98 -3.62 -4.70 -11.52
C ILE A 98 -4.76 -3.75 -11.85
N ASP A 99 -4.45 -2.75 -12.68
CA ASP A 99 -5.38 -1.78 -13.18
C ASP A 99 -6.05 -2.27 -14.45
N ASN A 100 -7.37 -2.06 -14.54
CA ASN A 100 -8.14 -2.33 -15.74
C ASN A 100 -9.50 -1.61 -15.67
N GLU A 101 -10.29 -1.79 -16.72
CA GLU A 101 -11.72 -1.47 -16.71
C GLU A 101 -12.52 -2.54 -15.97
N LEU A 102 -13.57 -2.11 -15.27
CA LEU A 102 -14.43 -3.02 -14.51
C LEU A 102 -15.10 -4.08 -15.39
N GLY A 103 -15.44 -3.73 -16.64
CA GLY A 103 -16.02 -4.66 -17.61
C GLY A 103 -15.06 -5.75 -18.09
N ALA A 104 -13.75 -5.53 -17.97
CA ALA A 104 -12.70 -6.47 -18.35
C ALA A 104 -12.16 -7.26 -17.14
N TRP A 105 -13.01 -7.50 -16.13
CA TRP A 105 -12.64 -8.21 -14.89
C TRP A 105 -11.98 -9.56 -15.12
N GLU A 106 -12.41 -10.30 -16.15
CA GLU A 106 -11.80 -11.58 -16.50
C GLU A 106 -10.29 -11.43 -16.72
N ALA A 107 -9.85 -10.42 -17.47
CA ALA A 107 -8.43 -10.17 -17.71
C ALA A 107 -7.68 -9.79 -16.42
N THR A 108 -8.31 -9.00 -15.55
CA THR A 108 -7.76 -8.66 -14.22
C THR A 108 -7.58 -9.91 -13.36
N ARG A 109 -8.57 -10.80 -13.35
CA ARG A 109 -8.53 -12.06 -12.60
C ARG A 109 -7.46 -13.00 -13.14
N GLU A 110 -7.35 -13.16 -14.46
CA GLU A 110 -6.33 -14.02 -15.07
C GLU A 110 -4.91 -13.46 -14.82
N ALA A 111 -4.72 -12.15 -14.86
CA ALA A 111 -3.44 -11.54 -14.47
C ALA A 111 -3.10 -11.79 -12.99
N ALA A 112 -4.09 -11.71 -12.10
CA ALA A 112 -3.90 -12.04 -10.68
C ALA A 112 -3.50 -13.51 -10.48
N LYS A 113 -4.13 -14.43 -11.22
CA LYS A 113 -3.79 -15.86 -11.18
C LYS A 113 -2.36 -16.13 -11.64
N GLU A 114 -1.87 -15.47 -12.68
CA GLU A 114 -0.48 -15.63 -13.13
C GLU A 114 0.52 -15.21 -12.03
N ILE A 115 0.24 -14.14 -11.29
CA ILE A 115 1.08 -13.69 -10.17
C ILE A 115 1.01 -14.69 -9.01
N VAL A 116 -0.20 -15.10 -8.61
CA VAL A 116 -0.41 -16.09 -7.53
C VAL A 116 0.28 -17.41 -7.86
N LYS A 117 0.15 -17.88 -9.10
CA LYS A 117 0.81 -19.09 -9.59
C LYS A 117 2.32 -18.97 -9.53
N PHE A 118 2.89 -17.86 -10.02
CA PHE A 118 4.34 -17.64 -9.97
C PHE A 118 4.86 -17.63 -8.52
N LEU A 119 4.14 -16.98 -7.60
CA LEU A 119 4.48 -16.98 -6.18
C LEU A 119 4.47 -18.40 -5.61
N ALA A 120 3.42 -19.17 -5.87
CA ALA A 120 3.28 -20.55 -5.40
C ALA A 120 4.38 -21.47 -5.96
N GLU A 121 4.71 -21.36 -7.25
CA GLU A 121 5.82 -22.08 -7.88
C GLU A 121 7.19 -21.73 -7.28
N ASN A 122 7.30 -20.58 -6.61
CA ASN A 122 8.50 -20.17 -5.87
C ASN A 122 8.34 -20.32 -4.35
N GLY A 123 7.38 -21.12 -3.89
CA GLY A 123 7.20 -21.50 -2.49
C GLY A 123 6.48 -20.49 -1.61
N VAL A 124 5.81 -19.50 -2.20
CA VAL A 124 5.04 -18.46 -1.50
C VAL A 124 3.55 -18.60 -1.81
N SER A 125 2.78 -19.21 -0.91
CA SER A 125 1.36 -19.47 -1.09
C SER A 125 0.50 -19.14 0.13
N GLU A 126 1.01 -19.38 1.35
CA GLU A 126 0.23 -19.20 2.58
C GLU A 126 0.03 -17.72 2.95
N SER A 127 0.98 -16.86 2.56
CA SER A 127 0.97 -15.43 2.85
C SER A 127 0.42 -14.57 1.70
N VAL A 128 -0.19 -15.17 0.67
CA VAL A 128 -0.68 -14.46 -0.52
C VAL A 128 -2.19 -14.23 -0.42
N TYR A 129 -2.66 -13.06 -0.84
CA TYR A 129 -4.07 -12.79 -1.00
C TYR A 129 -4.33 -11.85 -2.16
N VAL A 130 -5.55 -11.90 -2.71
CA VAL A 130 -6.00 -10.97 -3.75
C VAL A 130 -7.06 -10.05 -3.15
N LYS A 131 -7.01 -8.77 -3.50
CA LYS A 131 -7.98 -7.78 -3.03
C LYS A 131 -8.58 -7.07 -4.23
N PHE A 132 -9.87 -7.28 -4.47
CA PHE A 132 -10.62 -6.46 -5.41
C PHE A 132 -10.70 -5.02 -4.88
N THR A 133 -10.35 -4.04 -5.72
CA THR A 133 -10.22 -2.63 -5.29
C THR A 133 -11.27 -1.71 -5.88
N GLY A 134 -12.21 -2.25 -6.66
CA GLY A 134 -13.37 -1.54 -7.23
C GLY A 134 -13.36 -1.48 -8.75
N ARG A 135 -12.18 -1.46 -9.38
CA ARG A 135 -11.99 -1.56 -10.85
C ARG A 135 -11.03 -2.68 -11.20
N GLY A 136 -9.93 -2.72 -10.47
CA GLY A 136 -8.87 -3.70 -10.61
C GLY A 136 -8.78 -4.64 -9.41
N ALA A 137 -7.58 -5.21 -9.25
CA ALA A 137 -7.24 -6.05 -8.11
C ALA A 137 -5.81 -5.76 -7.66
N HIS A 138 -5.55 -5.94 -6.38
CA HIS A 138 -4.19 -5.99 -5.85
C HIS A 138 -3.87 -7.44 -5.49
N VAL A 139 -2.75 -7.97 -5.99
CA VAL A 139 -2.16 -9.18 -5.41
C VAL A 139 -1.19 -8.73 -4.33
N GLN A 140 -1.31 -9.25 -3.13
CA GLN A 140 -0.54 -8.80 -1.97
C GLN A 140 0.10 -9.99 -1.25
N VAL A 141 1.33 -9.79 -0.77
CA VAL A 141 2.00 -10.71 0.15
C VAL A 141 1.95 -10.10 1.54
N HIS A 142 1.63 -10.91 2.55
CA HIS A 142 1.57 -10.45 3.93
C HIS A 142 2.93 -9.86 4.36
N PRO A 143 2.98 -8.69 5.04
CA PRO A 143 4.23 -8.00 5.37
C PRO A 143 5.20 -8.83 6.25
N TYR A 144 4.65 -9.76 7.03
CA TYR A 144 5.42 -10.67 7.90
C TYR A 144 5.79 -12.00 7.23
N ALA A 145 5.54 -12.16 5.92
CA ALA A 145 6.13 -13.25 5.14
C ALA A 145 7.65 -13.10 5.02
N PHE A 146 8.18 -11.87 5.17
CA PHE A 146 9.60 -11.61 5.34
C PHE A 146 9.98 -11.77 6.81
N SER A 147 10.94 -12.65 7.08
CA SER A 147 11.42 -12.91 8.44
C SER A 147 12.03 -11.66 9.10
N PRO A 148 12.01 -11.59 10.44
CA PRO A 148 12.77 -10.56 11.16
C PRO A 148 14.24 -10.49 10.74
N GLU A 149 14.88 -11.63 10.47
CA GLU A 149 16.29 -11.72 10.09
C GLU A 149 16.55 -11.06 8.73
N VAL A 150 15.68 -11.28 7.75
CA VAL A 150 15.80 -10.65 6.42
C VAL A 150 15.47 -9.16 6.48
N ARG A 151 14.44 -8.76 7.23
CA ARG A 151 14.05 -7.35 7.42
C ARG A 151 15.08 -6.54 8.22
N ALA A 152 15.92 -7.19 9.03
CA ALA A 152 17.03 -6.55 9.72
C ALA A 152 18.24 -6.30 8.80
N LYS A 153 18.41 -7.12 7.75
CA LYS A 153 19.54 -7.00 6.80
C LYS A 153 19.23 -6.08 5.62
N HIS A 154 17.97 -6.05 5.18
CA HIS A 154 17.51 -5.24 4.06
C HIS A 154 16.27 -4.46 4.47
N ASN A 155 16.16 -3.19 4.04
CA ASN A 155 14.97 -2.41 4.36
C ASN A 155 13.70 -3.11 3.80
N PRO A 156 12.61 -3.21 4.57
CA PRO A 156 11.41 -3.91 4.11
C PRO A 156 10.79 -3.33 2.83
N LEU A 157 10.87 -2.02 2.62
CA LEU A 157 10.40 -1.39 1.38
C LEU A 157 11.23 -1.85 0.18
N ASP A 158 12.53 -2.00 0.36
CA ASP A 158 13.42 -2.46 -0.71
C ASP A 158 13.11 -3.89 -1.13
N LEU A 159 12.92 -4.77 -0.16
CA LEU A 159 12.53 -6.16 -0.41
C LEU A 159 11.18 -6.23 -1.13
N ALA A 160 10.20 -5.43 -0.69
CA ALA A 160 8.89 -5.38 -1.31
C ALA A 160 8.95 -4.82 -2.73
N TYR A 161 9.64 -3.70 -2.95
CA TYR A 161 9.84 -3.11 -4.28
C TYR A 161 10.50 -4.10 -5.24
N ALA A 162 11.62 -4.70 -4.82
CA ALA A 162 12.37 -5.63 -5.64
C ALA A 162 11.55 -6.86 -6.01
N LEU A 163 10.83 -7.44 -5.04
CA LEU A 163 9.95 -8.58 -5.28
C LEU A 163 8.86 -8.26 -6.31
N VAL A 164 8.19 -7.12 -6.14
CA VAL A 164 7.13 -6.68 -7.05
C VAL A 164 7.68 -6.49 -8.46
N GLU A 165 8.79 -5.78 -8.58
CA GLU A 165 9.44 -5.51 -9.86
C GLU A 165 9.93 -6.79 -10.56
N TYR A 166 10.57 -7.68 -9.81
CA TYR A 166 11.10 -8.93 -10.32
C TYR A 166 9.99 -9.78 -10.93
N ILE A 167 8.87 -9.98 -10.22
CA ILE A 167 7.76 -10.79 -10.72
C ILE A 167 7.05 -10.08 -11.88
N ARG A 168 6.81 -8.77 -11.78
CA ARG A 168 6.21 -7.97 -12.86
C ARG A 168 7.02 -8.13 -14.15
N GLY A 169 8.33 -7.93 -14.08
CA GLY A 169 9.22 -8.06 -15.24
C GLY A 169 9.23 -9.47 -15.83
N LYS A 170 9.17 -10.51 -15.00
CA LYS A 170 9.10 -11.92 -15.46
C LYS A 170 7.78 -12.27 -16.14
N LEU A 171 6.67 -11.71 -15.65
CA LEU A 171 5.33 -12.01 -16.16
C LEU A 171 4.84 -11.03 -17.23
N GLN A 172 5.60 -9.97 -17.54
CA GLN A 172 5.22 -8.97 -18.55
C GLN A 172 4.78 -9.57 -19.90
N PRO A 173 5.47 -10.59 -20.48
CA PRO A 173 5.01 -11.21 -21.72
C PRO A 173 3.63 -11.89 -21.58
N ARG A 174 3.34 -12.50 -20.43
CA ARG A 174 2.05 -13.12 -20.13
C ARG A 174 0.94 -12.09 -20.00
N PHE A 175 1.20 -10.96 -19.36
CA PHE A 175 0.21 -9.88 -19.26
C PHE A 175 -0.15 -9.29 -20.63
N ILE A 176 0.83 -9.14 -21.53
CA ILE A 176 0.59 -8.71 -22.91
C ILE A 176 -0.26 -9.74 -23.66
N GLU A 177 0.08 -11.03 -23.54
CA GLU A 177 -0.70 -12.12 -24.13
C GLU A 177 -2.16 -12.11 -23.67
N LEU A 178 -2.38 -11.94 -22.35
CA LEU A 178 -3.72 -11.84 -21.74
C LEU A 178 -4.50 -10.63 -22.27
N ALA A 179 -3.86 -9.45 -22.30
CA ALA A 179 -4.48 -8.22 -22.79
C ALA A 179 -4.98 -8.37 -24.23
N VAL A 180 -4.17 -8.96 -25.11
CA VAL A 180 -4.55 -9.21 -26.51
C VAL A 180 -5.67 -10.25 -26.61
N ARG A 181 -5.49 -11.40 -25.96
CA ARG A 181 -6.44 -12.53 -26.03
C ARG A 181 -7.83 -12.16 -25.53
N LEU A 182 -7.90 -11.38 -24.45
CA LEU A 182 -9.13 -10.98 -23.78
C LEU A 182 -9.63 -9.59 -24.21
N LYS A 183 -8.98 -8.95 -25.19
CA LYS A 183 -9.29 -7.60 -25.68
C LYS A 183 -9.36 -6.56 -24.56
N ALA A 184 -8.44 -6.67 -23.59
CA ALA A 184 -8.34 -5.80 -22.43
C ALA A 184 -7.16 -4.83 -22.60
N GLU A 185 -7.32 -3.84 -23.49
CA GLU A 185 -6.26 -2.87 -23.84
C GLU A 185 -5.79 -2.03 -22.64
N SER A 186 -6.68 -1.81 -21.67
CA SER A 186 -6.42 -1.07 -20.43
C SER A 186 -5.74 -1.90 -19.33
N LEU A 187 -5.48 -3.21 -19.56
CA LEU A 187 -4.87 -4.09 -18.56
C LEU A 187 -3.41 -3.66 -18.31
N ARG A 188 -3.12 -3.35 -17.05
CA ARG A 188 -1.79 -2.95 -16.60
C ARG A 188 -1.48 -3.58 -15.25
N VAL A 189 -0.26 -4.09 -15.09
CA VAL A 189 0.24 -4.60 -13.82
C VAL A 189 1.44 -3.76 -13.42
N ASP A 190 1.30 -2.96 -12.36
CA ASP A 190 2.29 -1.97 -11.98
C ASP A 190 2.93 -2.24 -10.63
N ASN A 191 4.19 -1.81 -10.54
CA ASN A 191 4.90 -1.66 -9.29
C ASN A 191 4.65 -0.26 -8.75
N GLU A 192 3.68 -0.16 -7.86
CA GLU A 192 3.27 1.09 -7.23
C GLU A 192 4.00 1.37 -5.91
N MET A 193 4.95 0.52 -5.51
CA MET A 193 5.60 0.60 -4.20
C MET A 193 6.37 1.93 -4.03
N ASP A 194 6.01 2.65 -2.97
CA ASP A 194 6.61 3.91 -2.55
C ASP A 194 6.51 4.00 -1.01
N PHE A 195 7.37 4.80 -0.39
CA PHE A 195 7.40 4.95 1.07
C PHE A 195 6.10 5.53 1.64
N GLN A 196 5.29 6.24 0.84
CA GLN A 196 3.99 6.78 1.26
C GLN A 196 2.79 6.14 0.57
N ARG A 197 2.97 5.07 -0.23
CA ARG A 197 1.93 4.49 -1.08
C ARG A 197 0.77 4.00 -0.22
N LEU A 198 -0.44 4.38 -0.62
CA LEU A 198 -1.69 4.08 0.06
C LEU A 198 -2.49 3.06 -0.74
N PHE A 199 -3.01 2.04 -0.05
CA PHE A 199 -3.94 1.07 -0.62
C PHE A 199 -5.24 1.09 0.17
N VAL A 200 -6.37 0.94 -0.55
CA VAL A 200 -7.70 0.92 0.08
C VAL A 200 -7.79 -0.22 1.08
N CYS A 201 -8.34 0.04 2.27
CA CYS A 201 -8.51 -0.99 3.29
C CYS A 201 -9.60 -1.99 2.86
N PRO A 202 -9.47 -3.28 3.22
CA PRO A 202 -10.55 -4.24 3.06
C PRO A 202 -11.84 -3.76 3.72
N LEU A 203 -12.97 -4.04 3.07
CA LEU A 203 -14.30 -3.55 3.40
C LEU A 203 -14.49 -2.02 3.42
N SER A 204 -13.51 -1.25 2.94
CA SER A 204 -13.70 0.18 2.68
C SER A 204 -14.36 0.43 1.32
N VAL A 205 -15.14 1.50 1.24
CA VAL A 205 -15.82 1.89 -0.01
C VAL A 205 -14.82 2.51 -0.97
N HIS A 206 -14.96 2.28 -2.27
CA HIS A 206 -14.13 2.92 -3.30
C HIS A 206 -14.36 4.44 -3.36
N LYS A 207 -13.30 5.21 -3.65
CA LYS A 207 -13.29 6.69 -3.63
C LYS A 207 -14.28 7.40 -4.55
N GLN A 208 -14.81 6.68 -5.54
CA GLN A 208 -15.75 7.21 -6.55
C GLN A 208 -16.88 6.25 -6.90
N LEU A 209 -16.66 4.94 -6.76
CA LEU A 209 -17.63 3.94 -7.19
C LEU A 209 -18.46 3.50 -5.98
N ASN A 210 -19.66 2.98 -6.24
CA ASN A 210 -20.47 2.31 -5.22
C ASN A 210 -20.06 0.83 -5.08
N MET A 211 -18.75 0.62 -4.94
CA MET A 211 -18.10 -0.67 -4.75
C MET A 211 -17.35 -0.67 -3.42
N VAL A 212 -17.21 -1.84 -2.83
CA VAL A 212 -16.47 -2.10 -1.60
C VAL A 212 -15.23 -2.91 -1.95
N SER A 213 -14.08 -2.57 -1.39
CA SER A 213 -12.89 -3.39 -1.55
C SER A 213 -13.05 -4.68 -0.74
N VAL A 214 -12.85 -5.84 -1.37
CA VAL A 214 -13.02 -7.15 -0.71
C VAL A 214 -11.78 -8.00 -0.94
N CYS A 215 -11.35 -8.71 0.10
CA CYS A 215 -10.32 -9.73 -0.04
C CYS A 215 -10.94 -11.00 -0.61
N LEU A 216 -10.20 -11.66 -1.49
CA LEU A 216 -10.57 -12.86 -2.22
C LEU A 216 -9.56 -13.96 -1.88
N ASP A 217 -10.06 -15.18 -1.77
CA ASP A 217 -9.26 -16.39 -1.64
C ASP A 217 -8.50 -16.64 -2.96
N PRO A 218 -7.16 -16.70 -2.95
CA PRO A 218 -6.35 -16.95 -4.15
C PRO A 218 -6.70 -18.26 -4.87
N GLU A 219 -7.19 -19.27 -4.17
CA GLU A 219 -7.54 -20.57 -4.75
C GLU A 219 -8.93 -20.56 -5.39
N ARG A 220 -9.75 -19.54 -5.12
CA ARG A 220 -11.17 -19.46 -5.52
C ARG A 220 -11.52 -18.16 -6.24
N LEU A 221 -10.57 -17.60 -6.98
CA LEU A 221 -10.76 -16.34 -7.71
C LEU A 221 -11.86 -16.43 -8.78
N ASP A 222 -12.10 -17.61 -9.36
CA ASP A 222 -13.15 -17.83 -10.36
C ASP A 222 -14.56 -17.70 -9.80
N ASP A 223 -14.73 -17.88 -8.49
CA ASP A 223 -16.04 -17.83 -7.86
C ASP A 223 -16.55 -16.39 -7.65
N PHE A 224 -15.73 -15.37 -7.91
CA PHE A 224 -16.04 -13.97 -7.65
C PHE A 224 -16.38 -13.18 -8.91
N THR A 225 -17.47 -12.41 -8.81
CA THR A 225 -17.84 -11.36 -9.77
C THR A 225 -17.85 -9.98 -9.11
N PRO A 226 -17.46 -8.89 -9.80
CA PRO A 226 -17.40 -7.55 -9.20
C PRO A 226 -18.74 -7.04 -8.65
N GLU A 227 -19.86 -7.55 -9.18
CA GLU A 227 -21.22 -7.27 -8.72
C GLU A 227 -21.45 -7.66 -7.24
N GLU A 228 -20.75 -8.68 -6.76
CA GLU A 228 -20.79 -9.16 -5.39
C GLU A 228 -20.11 -8.21 -4.40
N ALA A 229 -19.39 -7.20 -4.89
CA ALA A 229 -18.73 -6.16 -4.10
C ALA A 229 -19.50 -4.82 -4.10
N ARG A 230 -20.72 -4.76 -4.64
CA ARG A 230 -21.53 -3.53 -4.62
C ARG A 230 -21.85 -3.08 -3.19
N LEU A 231 -21.77 -1.77 -2.98
CA LEU A 231 -22.09 -1.14 -1.69
C LEU A 231 -23.52 -1.48 -1.25
N GLY A 232 -23.67 -1.94 -0.01
CA GLY A 232 -24.94 -2.41 0.55
C GLY A 232 -25.34 -3.83 0.16
N ARG A 233 -24.55 -4.51 -0.68
CA ARG A 233 -24.83 -5.87 -1.19
C ARG A 233 -23.59 -6.77 -1.22
N VAL A 234 -22.60 -6.48 -0.38
CA VAL A 234 -21.35 -7.27 -0.32
C VAL A 234 -21.67 -8.70 0.09
N LYS A 235 -21.42 -9.66 -0.80
CA LYS A 235 -21.70 -11.09 -0.55
C LYS A 235 -20.47 -11.85 -0.06
N ARG A 236 -19.30 -11.49 -0.57
CA ARG A 236 -18.05 -12.20 -0.33
C ARG A 236 -16.99 -11.28 0.22
N HIS A 237 -16.28 -11.79 1.22
CA HIS A 237 -15.06 -11.21 1.77
C HIS A 237 -14.33 -12.34 2.49
N TRP A 238 -13.12 -12.63 2.04
CA TRP A 238 -12.27 -13.68 2.60
C TRP A 238 -11.39 -13.11 3.71
N GLU A 239 -11.53 -13.62 4.94
CA GLU A 239 -10.81 -13.09 6.12
C GLU A 239 -9.41 -13.68 6.29
N GLY A 240 -9.08 -14.70 5.49
CA GLY A 240 -7.78 -15.40 5.49
C GLY A 240 -6.61 -14.55 4.99
N TRP A 241 -6.84 -13.31 4.55
CA TRP A 241 -5.76 -12.35 4.20
C TRP A 241 -4.79 -12.08 5.36
N ARG A 242 -5.18 -12.40 6.60
CA ARG A 242 -4.34 -12.31 7.81
C ARG A 242 -3.33 -13.46 7.93
N ASN A 243 -3.59 -14.57 7.25
CA ASN A 243 -2.75 -15.75 7.31
C ASN A 243 -1.38 -15.43 6.70
N HIS A 244 -0.34 -15.93 7.34
CA HIS A 244 1.01 -15.84 6.83
C HIS A 244 1.91 -16.84 7.54
N ARG A 245 3.00 -17.20 6.85
CA ARG A 245 4.09 -17.99 7.40
C ARG A 245 5.36 -17.14 7.40
N VAL A 246 5.93 -16.93 8.58
CA VAL A 246 7.14 -16.12 8.74
C VAL A 246 8.29 -16.76 7.96
N GLY A 247 8.99 -15.94 7.17
CA GLY A 247 10.12 -16.37 6.35
C GLY A 247 9.74 -17.09 5.05
N GLU A 248 8.45 -17.25 4.75
CA GLU A 248 7.98 -17.90 3.52
C GLU A 248 8.53 -17.23 2.26
N ALA A 249 8.59 -15.89 2.25
CA ALA A 249 8.98 -15.13 1.07
C ALA A 249 10.47 -14.74 1.05
N ASP A 250 11.27 -15.17 2.03
CA ASP A 250 12.66 -14.73 2.21
C ASP A 250 13.54 -15.05 0.99
N ALA A 251 13.54 -16.32 0.55
CA ALA A 251 14.41 -16.77 -0.54
C ALA A 251 14.10 -16.02 -1.84
N LEU A 252 12.81 -15.85 -2.15
CA LEU A 252 12.38 -15.15 -3.35
C LEU A 252 12.65 -13.65 -3.27
N ALA A 253 12.41 -13.03 -2.12
CA ALA A 253 12.64 -11.60 -1.90
C ALA A 253 14.13 -11.24 -1.95
N VAL A 254 15.00 -12.04 -1.32
CA VAL A 254 16.46 -11.83 -1.37
C VAL A 254 16.98 -12.04 -2.79
N LYS A 255 16.49 -13.07 -3.50
CA LYS A 255 16.81 -13.26 -4.92
C LYS A 255 16.40 -12.06 -5.78
N ALA A 256 15.19 -11.56 -5.59
CA ALA A 256 14.67 -10.41 -6.30
C ALA A 256 15.50 -9.14 -6.00
N TYR A 257 15.80 -8.89 -4.73
CA TYR A 257 16.63 -7.76 -4.28
C TYR A 257 18.03 -7.79 -4.89
N ASN A 258 18.68 -8.96 -4.94
CA ASN A 258 20.01 -9.09 -5.53
C ASN A 258 20.03 -8.85 -7.05
N LEU A 259 18.91 -9.09 -7.74
CA LEU A 259 18.81 -8.94 -9.20
C LEU A 259 18.32 -7.54 -9.61
N VAL A 260 17.36 -6.98 -8.88
CA VAL A 260 16.69 -5.71 -9.21
C VAL A 260 17.32 -4.53 -8.46
N GLY A 261 17.77 -4.74 -7.22
CA GLY A 261 18.12 -3.67 -6.28
C GLY A 261 16.91 -3.21 -5.45
N GLY A 262 17.16 -2.26 -4.55
CA GLY A 262 16.15 -1.67 -3.67
C GLY A 262 15.29 -0.59 -4.32
N TYR A 263 14.43 0.04 -3.52
CA TYR A 263 13.58 1.12 -3.98
C TYR A 263 14.42 2.33 -4.48
N PRO A 264 14.18 2.85 -5.70
CA PRO A 264 15.07 3.86 -6.31
C PRO A 264 14.94 5.27 -5.71
N GLY A 265 14.01 5.49 -4.78
CA GLY A 265 13.81 6.81 -4.17
C GLY A 265 14.91 7.22 -3.19
N THR A 266 14.95 8.49 -2.81
CA THR A 266 15.96 9.00 -1.88
C THR A 266 15.74 8.46 -0.46
N TYR A 267 16.78 7.81 0.06
CA TYR A 267 16.83 7.29 1.43
C TYR A 267 17.18 8.39 2.44
N GLY A 268 16.41 8.45 3.54
CA GLY A 268 16.83 9.06 4.79
C GLY A 268 16.59 10.57 4.97
N LYS A 269 16.66 11.00 6.24
CA LYS A 269 16.70 12.43 6.62
C LYS A 269 17.91 13.07 5.95
N PRO A 270 17.76 14.20 5.23
CA PRO A 270 18.92 15.01 4.87
C PRO A 270 19.73 15.23 6.14
N ARG A 271 21.02 14.86 6.13
CA ARG A 271 21.90 15.11 7.27
C ARG A 271 21.78 16.60 7.61
N ARG A 272 21.16 16.91 8.75
CA ARG A 272 21.05 18.28 9.23
C ARG A 272 22.49 18.76 9.42
N ARG A 273 22.97 19.62 8.53
CA ARG A 273 24.34 20.13 8.60
C ARG A 273 24.49 20.78 9.98
N LYS A 274 25.46 20.31 10.77
CA LYS A 274 25.78 20.90 12.09
C LYS A 274 26.24 22.36 11.95
N HIS A 275 26.69 22.72 10.75
CA HIS A 275 27.19 24.03 10.40
C HIS A 275 26.41 24.60 9.20
N PRO A 276 26.27 25.93 9.11
CA PRO A 276 25.81 26.59 7.89
C PRO A 276 26.66 26.16 6.68
N PRO A 277 26.14 26.23 5.44
CA PRO A 277 26.94 26.02 4.25
C PRO A 277 28.22 26.87 4.28
N LEU A 278 29.34 26.30 3.80
CA LEU A 278 30.65 26.97 3.82
C LEU A 278 30.59 28.38 3.22
N GLU A 279 29.82 28.58 2.16
CA GLU A 279 29.58 29.90 1.57
C GLU A 279 29.00 30.91 2.57
N LYS A 280 28.01 30.52 3.38
CA LYS A 280 27.47 31.40 4.44
C LYS A 280 28.50 31.69 5.53
N GLN A 281 29.40 30.75 5.80
CA GLN A 281 30.49 30.96 6.75
C GLN A 281 31.54 31.93 6.18
N ILE A 282 31.88 31.79 4.89
CA ILE A 282 32.80 32.69 4.16
C ILE A 282 32.21 34.10 4.11
N TRP A 283 30.94 34.26 3.72
CA TRP A 283 30.26 35.56 3.70
C TRP A 283 30.20 36.20 5.09
N SER A 284 29.89 35.42 6.12
CA SER A 284 29.91 35.89 7.51
C SER A 284 31.31 36.30 7.99
N PHE A 285 32.36 35.70 7.45
CA PHE A 285 33.74 36.04 7.80
C PHE A 285 34.18 37.31 7.06
N LEU A 286 33.89 37.40 5.76
CA LEU A 286 34.19 38.58 4.94
C LEU A 286 33.47 39.84 5.45
N GLN A 287 32.19 39.74 5.83
CA GLN A 287 31.45 40.86 6.41
C GLN A 287 32.06 41.37 7.73
N LYS A 288 32.65 40.48 8.54
CA LYS A 288 33.34 40.88 9.77
C LYS A 288 34.69 41.54 9.52
N VAL A 289 35.35 41.22 8.41
CA VAL A 289 36.62 41.83 8.01
C VAL A 289 36.41 43.20 7.38
N GLU A 290 35.23 43.50 6.84
CA GLU A 290 34.87 44.82 6.30
C GLU A 290 34.38 45.81 7.38
N GLU A 291 34.12 45.34 8.60
CA GLU A 291 33.68 46.18 9.73
C GLU A 291 34.82 46.60 10.69
N ASP A 292 36.04 46.11 10.46
CA ASP A 292 37.29 46.49 11.16
C ASP A 292 38.16 47.43 10.29
#